data_AF-A0A371XZJ9-F1
#
_entry.id   AF-A0A371XZJ9-F1
#
_cell.length_a   1.000
_cell.length_b   1.000
_cell.length_c   1.000
_cell.angle_alpha   90.00
_cell.angle_beta   90.00
_cell.angle_gamma   90.00
#
_symmetry.space_group_name_H-M   'P 1'
#
loop_
_entity.id
_entity.type
_entity.pdbx_description
1 polymer ?
#
loop_
_entity_poly.entity_id
_entity_poly.type
_entity_poly.pdbx_seq_one_letter_code
_entity_poly.pdbx_strand_id
1 'polypeptide(L)'
;MASLTQFASPELVEAIVEGGHDRADDPAWETSGAATVEDYALWCGHLCGLTCLRMALGPNAPSLFDLRDGALKYGAYTVDADGDIHGLIYAPFAEYAREELGLDATVHRTLTVDEIAGLLDEGRTVMASVHYGIRRPERPAPGRGGHLVLLTARDGDRFHFHNPSGISPETRCAQLPSAVFENFFAGRGVSLGAGHGAGPRA
;
A
#
# COMPACT_ATOMS: atom_id res chain seq x y z
N MET A 1 -8.29 5.11 -11.13
CA MET A 1 -8.18 4.20 -9.97
C MET A 1 -8.77 4.90 -8.76
N ALA A 2 -9.60 4.22 -7.96
CA ALA A 2 -10.15 4.83 -6.74
C ALA A 2 -9.11 4.80 -5.62
N SER A 3 -8.97 5.90 -4.89
CA SER A 3 -8.08 5.96 -3.73
C SER A 3 -8.75 5.28 -2.53
N LEU A 4 -8.07 4.30 -1.93
CA LEU A 4 -8.50 3.60 -0.73
C LEU A 4 -7.56 3.91 0.44
N THR A 5 -8.06 3.67 1.65
CA THR A 5 -7.32 3.75 2.91
C THR A 5 -7.26 2.38 3.57
N GLN A 6 -6.24 2.13 4.39
CA GLN A 6 -6.12 0.92 5.22
C GLN A 6 -7.06 0.94 6.43
N PHE A 7 -7.58 2.12 6.78
CA PHE A 7 -8.61 2.36 7.78
C PHE A 7 -9.98 2.43 7.10
N ALA A 8 -11.01 1.90 7.73
CA ALA A 8 -12.33 1.75 7.13
C ALA A 8 -13.08 3.08 7.03
N SER A 9 -12.89 4.00 7.98
CA SER A 9 -13.39 5.37 7.94
C SER A 9 -12.30 6.36 7.49
N PRO A 10 -12.34 6.88 6.24
CA PRO A 10 -11.29 7.76 5.74
C PRO A 10 -11.19 9.12 6.46
N GLU A 11 -12.27 9.59 7.06
CA GLU A 11 -12.34 10.80 7.88
C GLU A 11 -11.63 10.65 9.24
N LEU A 12 -11.41 9.42 9.72
CA LEU A 12 -10.75 9.14 10.99
C LEU A 12 -9.23 8.93 10.86
N VAL A 13 -8.69 8.91 9.63
CA VAL A 13 -7.27 8.56 9.41
C VAL A 13 -6.32 9.46 10.21
N GLU A 14 -6.52 10.78 10.20
CA GLU A 14 -5.71 11.73 10.97
C GLU A 14 -5.80 11.45 12.48
N ALA A 15 -7.02 11.27 12.98
CA ALA A 15 -7.27 10.99 14.40
C ALA A 15 -6.61 9.68 14.84
N ILE A 16 -6.62 8.64 13.99
CA ILE A 16 -5.99 7.35 14.28
C ILE A 16 -4.46 7.45 14.25
N VAL A 17 -3.88 8.03 13.20
CA VAL A 17 -2.42 7.97 12.98
C VAL A 17 -1.63 9.08 13.66
N GLU A 18 -2.28 10.20 14.02
CA GLU A 18 -1.66 11.35 14.70
C GLU A 18 -2.31 11.64 16.06
N GLY A 19 -3.60 11.33 16.25
CA GLY A 19 -4.39 11.71 17.43
C GLY A 19 -4.59 10.63 18.50
N GLY A 20 -4.14 9.39 18.27
CA GLY A 20 -4.32 8.28 19.20
C GLY A 20 -5.76 7.80 19.35
N HIS A 21 -6.64 8.09 18.39
CA HIS A 21 -7.99 7.53 18.33
C HIS A 21 -7.91 6.00 18.27
N ASP A 22 -8.74 5.33 19.08
CA ASP A 22 -8.76 3.88 19.09
C ASP A 22 -9.26 3.36 17.74
N ARG A 23 -8.54 2.39 17.17
CA ARG A 23 -8.92 1.77 15.90
C ARG A 23 -10.19 0.95 16.06
N ALA A 24 -10.48 0.45 17.25
CA ALA A 24 -11.72 -0.27 17.53
C ALA A 24 -12.96 0.64 17.49
N ASP A 25 -12.78 1.96 17.56
CA ASP A 25 -13.87 2.95 17.46
C ASP A 25 -14.20 3.34 16.00
N ASP A 26 -13.52 2.75 15.00
CA ASP A 26 -13.83 2.99 13.59
C ASP A 26 -15.22 2.40 13.24
N PRO A 27 -16.24 3.24 12.95
CA PRO A 27 -17.62 2.78 12.80
C PRO A 27 -17.83 1.96 11.53
N ALA A 28 -16.91 2.04 10.57
CA ALA A 28 -17.02 1.37 9.28
C ALA A 28 -16.19 0.08 9.21
N TRP A 29 -15.61 -0.39 10.33
CA TRP A 29 -14.66 -1.50 10.36
C TRP A 29 -15.12 -2.75 9.59
N GLU A 30 -16.42 -3.08 9.62
CA GLU A 30 -17.00 -4.23 8.91
C GLU A 30 -16.76 -4.18 7.39
N THR A 31 -16.68 -2.98 6.80
CA THR A 31 -16.42 -2.78 5.36
C THR A 31 -15.02 -3.24 4.93
N SER A 32 -14.11 -3.43 5.89
CA SER A 32 -12.77 -3.96 5.64
C SER A 32 -12.78 -5.46 5.31
N GLY A 33 -13.82 -6.19 5.72
CA GLY A 33 -13.93 -7.64 5.68
C GLY A 33 -13.35 -8.36 6.91
N ALA A 34 -12.94 -7.63 7.96
CA ALA A 34 -12.46 -8.23 9.20
C ALA A 34 -13.53 -9.09 9.87
N ALA A 35 -13.10 -10.16 10.55
CA ALA A 35 -14.02 -11.06 11.24
C ALA A 35 -14.61 -10.43 12.52
N THR A 36 -13.83 -9.61 13.21
CA THR A 36 -14.24 -8.88 14.41
C THR A 36 -13.59 -7.49 14.43
N VAL A 37 -14.10 -6.60 15.29
CA VAL A 37 -13.52 -5.26 15.50
C VAL A 37 -12.10 -5.35 16.09
N GLU A 38 -11.82 -6.35 16.92
CA GLU A 38 -10.48 -6.58 17.49
C GLU A 38 -9.50 -7.02 16.41
N ASP A 39 -9.92 -7.90 15.50
CA ASP A 39 -9.13 -8.31 14.34
C ASP A 39 -8.85 -7.10 13.42
N TYR A 40 -9.86 -6.25 13.21
CA TYR A 40 -9.68 -5.00 12.49
C TYR A 40 -8.65 -4.08 13.16
N ALA A 41 -8.84 -3.77 14.43
CA ALA A 41 -8.02 -2.83 15.19
C ALA A 41 -6.55 -3.27 15.27
N LEU A 42 -6.32 -4.57 15.41
CA LEU A 42 -4.99 -5.17 15.41
C LEU A 42 -4.30 -4.96 14.06
N TRP A 43 -4.98 -5.27 12.95
CA TRP A 43 -4.34 -5.33 11.64
C TRP A 43 -4.34 -4.02 10.86
N CYS A 44 -5.34 -3.14 10.98
CA CYS A 44 -5.53 -2.02 10.06
C CYS A 44 -4.34 -1.05 9.99
N GLY A 45 -3.51 -0.98 11.03
CA GLY A 45 -2.25 -0.23 11.05
C GLY A 45 -1.13 -0.77 10.15
N HIS A 46 -1.21 -2.04 9.73
CA HIS A 46 -0.12 -2.77 9.06
C HIS A 46 -0.41 -3.07 7.57
N LEU A 47 -1.65 -2.82 7.12
CA LEU A 47 -2.13 -3.27 5.80
C LEU A 47 -1.89 -2.29 4.65
N CYS A 48 -1.05 -1.25 4.82
CA CYS A 48 -0.75 -0.26 3.77
C CYS A 48 -0.41 -0.91 2.42
N GLY A 49 0.41 -1.96 2.43
CA GLY A 49 0.79 -2.69 1.23
C GLY A 49 -0.38 -3.44 0.57
N LEU A 50 -1.27 -4.03 1.36
CA LEU A 50 -2.44 -4.72 0.81
C LEU A 50 -3.53 -3.74 0.36
N THR A 51 -3.63 -2.57 0.97
CA THR A 51 -4.44 -1.48 0.43
C THR A 51 -3.91 -1.01 -0.92
N CYS A 52 -2.58 -0.93 -1.09
CA CYS A 52 -1.97 -0.65 -2.41
C CYS A 52 -2.32 -1.73 -3.43
N LEU A 53 -2.18 -3.00 -3.07
CA LEU A 53 -2.57 -4.12 -3.93
C LEU A 53 -4.05 -4.05 -4.32
N ARG A 54 -4.95 -3.80 -3.35
CA ARG A 54 -6.39 -3.69 -3.59
C ARG A 54 -6.72 -2.59 -4.60
N MET A 55 -6.06 -1.44 -4.49
CA MET A 55 -6.21 -0.36 -5.47
C MET A 55 -5.71 -0.77 -6.86
N ALA A 56 -4.56 -1.46 -6.93
CA ALA A 56 -4.00 -1.96 -8.19
C ALA A 56 -4.91 -3.00 -8.88
N LEU A 57 -5.57 -3.87 -8.11
CA LEU A 57 -6.56 -4.84 -8.61
C LEU A 57 -7.87 -4.20 -9.08
N GLY A 58 -8.20 -3.01 -8.57
CA GLY A 58 -9.36 -2.24 -9.01
C GLY A 58 -10.70 -2.64 -8.35
N PRO A 59 -11.84 -2.27 -8.94
CA PRO A 59 -13.16 -2.33 -8.27
C PRO A 59 -13.63 -3.73 -7.85
N ASN A 60 -13.16 -4.78 -8.52
CA ASN A 60 -13.55 -6.16 -8.25
C ASN A 60 -12.58 -6.88 -7.30
N ALA A 61 -11.65 -6.14 -6.68
CA ALA A 61 -10.70 -6.71 -5.75
C ALA A 61 -11.42 -7.34 -4.54
N PRO A 62 -10.87 -8.44 -3.96
CA PRO A 62 -11.34 -8.97 -2.68
C PRO A 62 -11.33 -7.92 -1.56
N SER A 63 -11.97 -8.23 -0.44
CA SER A 63 -11.89 -7.35 0.74
C SER A 63 -10.45 -7.22 1.23
N LEU A 64 -10.16 -6.17 2.01
CA LEU A 64 -8.80 -5.96 2.51
C LEU A 64 -8.33 -7.12 3.39
N PHE A 65 -9.25 -7.70 4.15
CA PHE A 65 -8.97 -8.83 5.04
C PHE A 65 -8.93 -10.18 4.32
N ASP A 66 -9.68 -10.37 3.22
CA ASP A 66 -9.46 -11.53 2.34
C ASP A 66 -8.05 -11.52 1.72
N LEU A 67 -7.59 -10.35 1.27
CA LEU A 67 -6.23 -10.18 0.76
C LEU A 67 -5.18 -10.43 1.85
N ARG A 68 -5.45 -10.01 3.10
CA ARG A 68 -4.59 -10.31 4.25
C ARG A 68 -4.48 -11.81 4.46
N ASP A 69 -5.60 -12.51 4.50
CA ASP A 69 -5.64 -13.95 4.77
C ASP A 69 -4.95 -14.75 3.66
N GLY A 70 -5.09 -14.31 2.40
CA GLY A 70 -4.33 -14.84 1.28
C GLY A 70 -2.82 -14.63 1.45
N ALA A 71 -2.42 -13.38 1.70
CA ALA A 71 -1.01 -13.02 1.84
C ALA A 71 -0.32 -13.70 3.05
N LEU A 72 -1.04 -13.92 4.15
CA LEU A 72 -0.55 -14.64 5.32
C LEU A 72 -0.16 -16.08 5.00
N LYS A 73 -0.91 -16.77 4.13
CA LYS A 73 -0.61 -18.15 3.72
C LYS A 73 0.74 -18.28 2.98
N TYR A 74 1.18 -17.19 2.35
CA TYR A 74 2.49 -17.11 1.68
C TYR A 74 3.60 -16.60 2.60
N GLY A 75 3.29 -16.23 3.86
CA GLY A 75 4.27 -15.64 4.77
C GLY A 75 4.61 -14.18 4.44
N ALA A 76 3.69 -13.46 3.77
CA ALA A 76 3.87 -12.03 3.46
C ALA A 76 3.79 -11.11 4.69
N TYR A 77 3.25 -11.62 5.80
CA TYR A 77 3.27 -11.00 7.12
C TYR A 77 3.71 -12.03 8.15
N THR A 78 4.34 -11.55 9.21
CA THR A 78 4.71 -12.36 10.38
C THR A 78 4.25 -11.64 11.63
N VAL A 79 3.79 -12.43 12.61
CA VAL A 79 3.43 -11.97 13.94
C VAL A 79 4.42 -12.64 14.89
N ASP A 80 5.10 -11.85 15.71
CA ASP A 80 6.00 -12.42 16.70
C ASP A 80 5.24 -13.04 17.89
N ALA A 81 5.98 -13.57 18.87
CA ALA A 81 5.40 -14.21 20.04
C ALA A 81 4.69 -13.22 20.98
N ASP A 82 5.06 -11.95 20.93
CA ASP A 82 4.53 -10.87 21.78
C ASP A 82 3.31 -10.18 21.12
N GLY A 83 3.04 -10.49 19.85
CA GLY A 83 1.88 -10.00 19.08
C GLY A 83 2.21 -8.88 18.09
N ASP A 84 3.48 -8.51 17.92
CA ASP A 84 3.88 -7.45 17.00
C ASP A 84 3.83 -7.94 15.55
N ILE A 85 3.15 -7.17 14.71
CA ILE A 85 2.98 -7.44 13.28
C ILE A 85 4.07 -6.70 12.50
N HIS A 86 4.93 -7.45 11.83
CA HIS A 86 5.93 -6.87 10.93
C HIS A 86 5.30 -6.41 9.61
N GLY A 87 5.88 -5.38 9.00
CA GLY A 87 5.43 -4.87 7.71
C GLY A 87 5.55 -5.91 6.58
N LEU A 88 4.80 -5.67 5.50
CA LEU A 88 4.72 -6.56 4.33
C LEU A 88 6.11 -7.00 3.81
N ILE A 89 6.33 -8.30 3.73
CA ILE A 89 7.56 -8.91 3.23
C ILE A 89 7.43 -9.11 1.70
N TYR A 90 8.31 -8.47 0.92
CA TYR A 90 8.09 -8.29 -0.53
C TYR A 90 8.17 -9.56 -1.37
N ALA A 91 9.10 -10.46 -1.07
CA ALA A 91 9.28 -11.70 -1.83
C ALA A 91 8.04 -12.63 -1.74
N PRO A 92 7.59 -13.04 -0.55
CA PRO A 92 6.36 -13.83 -0.40
C PRO A 92 5.11 -13.08 -0.86
N PHE A 93 5.04 -11.76 -0.67
CA PHE A 93 3.97 -10.95 -1.25
C PHE A 93 3.90 -11.03 -2.78
N ALA A 94 5.05 -10.91 -3.45
CA ALA A 94 5.10 -10.95 -4.90
C ALA A 94 4.76 -12.35 -5.43
N GLU A 95 5.09 -13.41 -4.70
CA GLU A 95 4.65 -14.78 -4.99
C GLU A 95 3.14 -14.91 -4.89
N TYR A 96 2.53 -14.49 -3.78
CA TYR A 96 1.07 -14.41 -3.63
C TYR A 96 0.39 -13.65 -4.78
N ALA A 97 0.92 -12.47 -5.13
CA ALA A 97 0.36 -11.64 -6.20
C ALA A 97 0.44 -12.31 -7.58
N ARG A 98 1.49 -13.10 -7.85
CA ARG A 98 1.63 -13.84 -9.11
C ARG A 98 0.70 -15.06 -9.15
N GLU A 99 0.69 -15.86 -8.09
CA GLU A 99 0.06 -17.18 -8.10
C GLU A 99 -1.45 -17.12 -7.89
N GLU A 100 -1.93 -16.28 -6.97
CA GLU A 100 -3.36 -16.22 -6.62
C GLU A 100 -4.11 -15.15 -7.41
N LEU A 101 -3.40 -14.09 -7.84
CA LEU A 101 -4.02 -12.89 -8.42
C LEU A 101 -3.63 -12.66 -9.88
N GLY A 102 -2.72 -13.47 -10.43
CA GLY A 102 -2.31 -13.39 -11.83
C GLY A 102 -1.65 -12.05 -12.21
N LEU A 103 -1.00 -11.37 -11.27
CA LEU A 103 -0.28 -10.12 -11.53
C LEU A 103 1.18 -10.41 -11.93
N ASP A 104 1.78 -9.54 -12.74
CA ASP A 104 3.23 -9.52 -12.93
C ASP A 104 3.89 -8.68 -11.82
N ALA A 105 4.24 -9.34 -10.71
CA ALA A 105 4.85 -8.71 -9.55
C ALA A 105 6.37 -8.95 -9.46
N THR A 106 7.15 -7.86 -9.49
CA THR A 106 8.62 -7.87 -9.43
C THR A 106 9.12 -7.10 -8.20
N VAL A 107 10.00 -7.73 -7.41
CA VAL A 107 10.60 -7.12 -6.21
C VAL A 107 11.87 -6.36 -6.58
N HIS A 108 11.92 -5.09 -6.18
CA HIS A 108 13.08 -4.23 -6.36
C HIS A 108 13.71 -3.93 -4.99
N ARG A 109 14.84 -4.60 -4.70
CA ARG A 109 15.60 -4.40 -3.45
C ARG A 109 16.38 -3.08 -3.43
N THR A 110 16.75 -2.63 -4.62
CA THR A 110 17.31 -1.31 -4.90
C THR A 110 16.49 -0.75 -6.05
N LEU A 111 16.00 0.48 -5.89
CA LEU A 111 15.16 1.16 -6.86
C LEU A 111 15.40 2.67 -6.72
N THR A 112 15.56 3.35 -7.85
CA THR A 112 15.74 4.80 -7.97
C THR A 112 14.46 5.48 -8.45
N VAL A 113 14.36 6.81 -8.30
CA VAL A 113 13.23 7.57 -8.83
C VAL A 113 13.17 7.52 -10.36
N ASP A 114 14.32 7.47 -11.05
CA ASP A 114 14.36 7.36 -12.51
C ASP A 114 13.87 5.98 -12.98
N GLU A 115 14.24 4.91 -12.28
CA GLU A 115 13.71 3.56 -12.56
C GLU A 115 12.20 3.48 -12.28
N ILE A 116 11.70 4.14 -11.24
CA ILE A 116 10.26 4.28 -11.00
C ILE A 116 9.61 4.98 -12.21
N ALA A 117 10.17 6.07 -12.69
CA ALA A 117 9.63 6.79 -13.84
C ALA A 117 9.54 5.89 -15.08
N GLY A 118 10.59 5.11 -15.36
CA GLY A 118 10.58 4.12 -16.46
C GLY A 118 9.50 3.05 -16.29
N LEU A 119 9.34 2.48 -15.09
CA LEU A 119 8.29 1.50 -14.81
C LEU A 119 6.87 2.08 -15.02
N LEU A 120 6.65 3.33 -14.61
CA LEU A 120 5.37 4.02 -14.82
C LEU A 120 5.12 4.27 -16.32
N ASP A 121 6.14 4.63 -17.09
CA ASP A 121 6.05 4.82 -18.54
C ASP A 121 5.73 3.51 -19.29
N GLU A 122 6.16 2.37 -18.75
CA GLU A 122 5.81 1.02 -19.23
C GLU A 122 4.37 0.60 -18.87
N GLY A 123 3.62 1.46 -18.16
CA GLY A 123 2.26 1.17 -17.72
C GLY A 123 2.17 0.28 -16.48
N ARG A 124 3.27 0.09 -15.75
CA ARG A 124 3.25 -0.58 -14.44
C ARG A 124 2.82 0.41 -13.35
N THR A 125 2.36 -0.14 -12.24
CA THR A 125 2.24 0.59 -10.97
C THR A 125 3.37 0.17 -10.02
N VAL A 126 3.71 1.01 -9.06
CA VAL A 126 4.81 0.75 -8.12
C VAL A 126 4.36 0.93 -6.69
N MET A 127 4.42 -0.14 -5.89
CA MET A 127 4.32 -0.10 -4.44
C MET A 127 5.68 0.32 -3.86
N ALA A 128 5.85 1.60 -3.59
CA ALA A 128 7.11 2.16 -3.10
C ALA A 128 7.15 2.23 -1.57
N SER A 129 8.27 1.80 -1.00
CA SER A 129 8.53 1.99 0.44
C SER A 129 8.89 3.42 0.73
N VAL A 130 8.12 4.07 1.58
CA VAL A 130 8.32 5.46 1.99
C VAL A 130 8.21 5.58 3.50
N HIS A 131 8.69 6.69 4.04
CA HIS A 131 8.38 7.06 5.42
C HIS A 131 6.93 7.57 5.54
N TYR A 132 6.22 7.16 6.60
CA TYR A 132 4.82 7.55 6.84
C TYR A 132 4.62 9.07 6.95
N GLY A 133 5.68 9.81 7.28
CA GLY A 133 5.70 11.28 7.31
C GLY A 133 5.37 11.95 5.96
N ILE A 134 5.37 11.19 4.85
CA ILE A 134 4.93 11.69 3.52
C ILE A 134 3.48 12.20 3.50
N ARG A 135 2.68 11.93 4.55
CA ARG A 135 1.37 12.58 4.80
C ARG A 135 1.46 14.11 4.89
N ARG A 136 2.65 14.64 5.23
CA ARG A 136 2.98 16.05 5.40
C ARG A 136 4.26 16.38 4.61
N PRO A 137 4.22 16.37 3.26
CA PRO A 137 5.41 16.49 2.43
C PRO A 137 6.12 17.86 2.56
N GLU A 138 5.46 18.86 3.13
CA GLU A 138 6.03 20.15 3.50
C GLU A 138 6.96 20.11 4.72
N ARG A 139 6.96 19.01 5.48
CA ARG A 139 7.83 18.80 6.64
C ARG A 139 9.05 17.96 6.25
N PRO A 140 10.21 18.14 6.91
CA PRO A 140 11.36 17.28 6.68
C PRO A 140 11.02 15.80 6.93
N ALA A 141 11.53 14.92 6.07
CA ALA A 141 11.39 13.49 6.26
C ALA A 141 12.19 13.05 7.52
N PRO A 142 11.53 12.50 8.56
CA PRO A 142 12.24 12.11 9.78
C PRO A 142 12.97 10.77 9.64
N GLY A 143 12.80 10.06 8.52
CA GLY A 143 13.38 8.75 8.25
C GLY A 143 13.00 8.22 6.87
N ARG A 144 13.27 6.93 6.61
CA ARG A 144 12.93 6.22 5.37
C ARG A 144 12.24 4.88 5.67
N GLY A 145 11.18 4.55 4.94
CA GLY A 145 10.46 3.27 5.04
C GLY A 145 9.44 3.19 6.18
N GLY A 146 8.87 1.99 6.38
CA GLY A 146 7.81 1.76 7.37
C GLY A 146 6.38 1.97 6.84
N HIS A 147 6.24 2.47 5.61
CA HIS A 147 4.96 2.64 4.92
C HIS A 147 5.09 2.28 3.44
N LEU A 148 3.97 1.95 2.80
CA LEU A 148 3.87 1.70 1.36
C LEU A 148 2.84 2.65 0.73
N VAL A 149 3.19 3.20 -0.42
CA VAL A 149 2.27 3.98 -1.28
C VAL A 149 2.27 3.39 -2.68
N LEU A 150 1.18 3.59 -3.42
CA LEU A 150 1.01 3.09 -4.78
C LEU A 150 1.20 4.22 -5.79
N LEU A 151 2.33 4.26 -6.49
CA LEU A 151 2.51 5.12 -7.65
C LEU A 151 1.77 4.55 -8.86
N THR A 152 1.04 5.42 -9.55
CA THR A 152 0.14 5.02 -10.65
C THR A 152 0.41 5.76 -11.95
N ALA A 153 1.00 6.95 -11.89
CA ALA A 153 1.33 7.74 -13.07
C ALA A 153 2.41 8.77 -12.74
N ARG A 154 2.95 9.40 -13.78
CA ARG A 154 3.74 10.61 -13.67
C ARG A 154 3.29 11.65 -14.69
N ASP A 155 3.49 12.91 -14.36
CA ASP A 155 3.38 14.05 -15.27
C ASP A 155 4.69 14.83 -15.21
N GLY A 156 5.52 14.70 -16.24
CA GLY A 156 6.89 15.21 -16.21
C GLY A 156 7.68 14.64 -15.02
N ASP A 157 8.15 15.52 -14.15
CA ASP A 157 8.89 15.19 -12.93
C ASP A 157 7.98 14.91 -11.72
N ARG A 158 6.66 14.96 -11.86
CA ARG A 158 5.72 14.78 -10.75
C ARG A 158 5.15 13.37 -10.73
N PHE A 159 5.24 12.72 -9.58
CA PHE A 159 4.61 11.42 -9.33
C PHE A 159 3.20 11.58 -8.79
N HIS A 160 2.26 10.84 -9.38
CA HIS A 160 0.93 10.61 -8.84
C HIS A 160 0.92 9.30 -8.06
N PHE A 161 0.42 9.35 -6.83
CA PHE A 161 0.35 8.16 -5.99
C PHE A 161 -0.85 8.18 -5.05
N HIS A 162 -1.30 6.97 -4.71
CA HIS A 162 -2.28 6.75 -3.65
C HIS A 162 -1.57 6.41 -2.34
N ASN A 163 -1.93 7.12 -1.28
CA ASN A 163 -1.39 6.94 0.06
C ASN A 163 -2.47 6.31 0.97
N PRO A 164 -2.33 5.01 1.33
CA PRO A 164 -3.27 4.31 2.20
C PRO A 164 -3.49 4.94 3.58
N SER A 165 -2.58 5.81 4.01
CA SER A 165 -2.68 6.51 5.30
C SER A 165 -2.70 8.03 5.14
N GLY A 166 -3.10 8.53 3.96
CA GLY A 166 -3.33 9.95 3.74
C GLY A 166 -4.44 10.47 4.64
N ILE A 167 -4.20 11.64 5.24
CA ILE A 167 -5.05 12.26 6.27
C ILE A 167 -6.08 13.23 5.69
N SER A 168 -6.00 13.51 4.39
CA SER A 168 -6.93 14.36 3.63
C SER A 168 -7.16 13.74 2.25
N PRO A 169 -8.19 14.17 1.50
CA PRO A 169 -8.36 13.74 0.10
C PRO A 169 -7.11 13.98 -0.75
N GLU A 170 -6.45 15.12 -0.59
CA GLU A 170 -5.26 15.55 -1.34
C GLU A 170 -4.03 14.71 -0.98
N THR A 171 -3.90 14.31 0.29
CA THR A 171 -2.77 13.48 0.72
C THR A 171 -3.02 11.99 0.48
N ARG A 172 -4.29 11.56 0.33
CA ARG A 172 -4.67 10.21 -0.10
C ARG A 172 -4.45 10.01 -1.60
N CYS A 173 -4.78 11.00 -2.43
CA CYS A 173 -4.50 11.01 -3.85
C CYS A 173 -3.53 12.17 -4.14
N ALA A 174 -2.25 11.91 -3.93
CA ALA A 174 -1.22 12.94 -3.90
C ALA A 174 -0.46 13.05 -5.22
N GLN A 175 0.04 14.25 -5.48
CA GLN A 175 0.95 14.51 -6.59
C GLN A 175 2.15 15.35 -6.11
N LEU A 176 3.35 14.79 -6.16
CA LEU A 176 4.58 15.43 -5.67
C LEU A 176 5.67 15.44 -6.73
N PRO A 177 6.54 16.46 -6.79
CA PRO A 177 7.78 16.38 -7.55
C PRO A 177 8.62 15.18 -7.08
N SER A 178 9.27 14.48 -8.01
CA SER A 178 10.08 13.28 -7.76
C SER A 178 11.16 13.55 -6.71
N ALA A 179 11.81 14.71 -6.75
CA ALA A 179 12.80 15.15 -5.77
C ALA A 179 12.22 15.31 -4.35
N VAL A 180 10.96 15.73 -4.22
CA VAL A 180 10.28 15.81 -2.91
C VAL A 180 9.93 14.42 -2.42
N PHE A 181 9.41 13.56 -3.31
CA PHE A 181 9.10 12.17 -3.01
C PHE A 181 10.35 11.39 -2.55
N GLU A 182 11.48 11.62 -3.21
CA GLU A 182 12.76 10.94 -2.93
C GLU A 182 13.22 11.10 -1.48
N ASN A 183 12.95 12.25 -0.85
CA ASN A 183 13.28 12.51 0.55
C ASN A 183 12.61 11.50 1.51
N PHE A 184 11.46 10.95 1.14
CA PHE A 184 10.73 9.95 1.94
C PHE A 184 10.97 8.52 1.46
N PHE A 185 11.38 8.35 0.19
CA PHE A 185 11.51 7.06 -0.47
C PHE A 185 12.67 6.25 0.09
N ALA A 186 12.44 4.98 0.39
CA ALA A 186 13.42 4.08 1.01
C ALA A 186 14.27 3.28 0.01
N GLY A 187 14.19 3.61 -1.29
CA GLY A 187 15.01 3.00 -2.34
C GLY A 187 14.64 1.56 -2.69
N ARG A 188 13.39 1.15 -2.43
CA ARG A 188 12.91 -0.23 -2.64
C ARG A 188 11.39 -0.27 -2.81
N GLY A 189 10.89 -1.33 -3.45
CA GLY A 189 9.47 -1.51 -3.65
C GLY A 189 9.13 -2.77 -4.46
N VAL A 190 7.88 -2.84 -4.90
CA VAL A 190 7.39 -3.90 -5.79
C VAL A 190 6.67 -3.24 -6.97
N SER A 191 7.04 -3.57 -8.20
CA SER A 191 6.28 -3.14 -9.37
C SER A 191 5.24 -4.19 -9.72
N LEU A 192 4.06 -3.72 -10.14
CA LEU A 192 2.93 -4.55 -10.54
C LEU A 192 2.54 -4.20 -11.98
N GLY A 193 2.49 -5.20 -12.85
CA GLY A 193 1.91 -5.12 -14.18
C GLY A 193 0.72 -6.06 -14.33
N ALA A 194 -0.05 -5.87 -15.40
CA ALA A 194 -0.98 -6.91 -15.82
C ALA A 194 -0.19 -8.20 -16.09
N GLY A 195 -0.63 -9.32 -15.52
CA GLY A 195 0.03 -10.60 -15.78
C GLY A 195 0.00 -10.95 -17.26
N HIS A 196 1.10 -11.52 -17.74
CA HIS A 196 1.13 -12.12 -19.07
C HIS A 196 0.48 -13.52 -19.03
N GLY A 197 -0.86 -13.58 -19.14
CA GLY A 197 -1.65 -14.80 -19.41
C GLY A 197 -2.79 -15.05 -18.42
N ALA A 198 -3.97 -15.56 -18.79
CA ALA A 198 -4.34 -16.38 -19.95
C ALA A 198 -5.72 -15.96 -20.49
N GLY A 199 -5.94 -16.14 -21.81
CA GLY A 199 -7.31 -16.16 -22.36
C GLY A 199 -8.19 -17.16 -21.59
N PRO A 200 -9.52 -17.00 -21.67
CA PRO A 200 -10.45 -17.78 -20.85
C PRO A 200 -10.16 -19.27 -21.00
N ARG A 201 -9.91 -19.95 -19.87
CA ARG A 201 -9.90 -21.41 -19.83
C ARG A 201 -11.34 -21.86 -20.13
N ALA A 202 -11.50 -22.56 -21.24
CA ALA A 202 -12.72 -23.26 -21.64
C ALA A 202 -13.05 -24.40 -20.69
#